data_AF-A0A957Z3Z8-F1
#
_entry.id   AF-A0A957Z3Z8-F1
#
_cell.length_a   1.000
_cell.length_b   1.000
_cell.length_c   1.000
_cell.angle_alpha   90.00
_cell.angle_beta   90.00
_cell.angle_gamma   90.00
#
_symmetry.space_group_name_H-M   'P 1'
#
loop_
_entity.id
_entity.type
_entity.pdbx_description
1 polymer ?
#
loop_
_entity_poly.entity_id
_entity_poly.type
_entity_poly.pdbx_seq_one_letter_code
_entity_poly.pdbx_strand_id
1 'polypeptide(L)'
;MLANYNHTRAAILCFGGWGLQAAFHLLPRLQAAQEQRAALGAVGPDLNEVTQFGIVTPESLLTAGSQAQFNLYCPLDDADLPPFFIEQAMANLVIDSDSLAGLTQSERRAMALGNAVRSFLRPITFDGQPLTGPATGMSLADVQAQGSPAYAKRSDLFVAALENGALAARLLEMHLVDPVRNDNLAPDDPFVQTTLYVVAPLYEPLAAALIWPTVAGLKRAGSG
;
A
#
# COMPACT_ATOMS: atom_id res chain seq x y z
N MET A 1 11.68 28.52 -22.30
CA MET A 1 10.67 28.09 -21.32
C MET A 1 11.26 26.87 -20.63
N LEU A 2 11.85 27.06 -19.45
CA LEU A 2 12.32 25.97 -18.60
C LEU A 2 11.07 25.32 -18.01
N ALA A 3 10.94 24.00 -18.15
CA ALA A 3 9.88 23.24 -17.50
C ALA A 3 10.03 23.38 -15.98
N ASN A 4 8.98 23.85 -15.31
CA ASN A 4 8.90 23.81 -13.85
C ASN A 4 8.82 22.33 -13.43
N TYR A 5 9.78 21.88 -12.64
CA TYR A 5 9.77 20.56 -12.01
C TYR A 5 9.16 20.72 -10.61
N ASN A 6 8.16 19.88 -10.32
CA ASN A 6 7.23 19.99 -9.19
C ASN A 6 7.58 18.88 -8.16
N HIS A 7 7.11 18.84 -6.90
CA HIS A 7 7.55 17.76 -6.00
C HIS A 7 6.48 17.33 -4.98
N THR A 8 6.22 16.02 -4.89
CA THR A 8 5.50 15.44 -3.74
C THR A 8 6.28 15.74 -2.45
N ARG A 9 5.61 16.22 -1.38
CA ARG A 9 6.29 16.55 -0.11
C ARG A 9 6.21 15.42 0.91
N ALA A 10 5.08 14.71 0.98
CA ALA A 10 4.87 13.61 1.90
C ALA A 10 4.40 12.34 1.15
N ALA A 11 5.28 11.34 1.06
CA ALA A 11 4.94 10.01 0.58
C ALA A 11 4.69 9.09 1.78
N ILE A 12 3.49 8.52 1.90
CA ILE A 12 3.12 7.64 3.02
C ILE A 12 2.96 6.21 2.48
N LEU A 13 3.92 5.35 2.81
CA LEU A 13 3.94 3.95 2.43
C LEU A 13 3.38 3.07 3.55
N CYS A 14 2.21 2.50 3.30
CA CYS A 14 1.41 1.71 4.20
C CYS A 14 1.51 0.21 3.89
N PHE A 15 1.72 -0.63 4.89
CA PHE A 15 1.81 -2.09 4.72
C PHE A 15 0.66 -2.83 5.42
N GLY A 16 0.09 -3.81 4.74
CA GLY A 16 -0.88 -4.75 5.33
C GLY A 16 -2.20 -4.11 5.77
N GLY A 17 -2.92 -4.81 6.64
CA GLY A 17 -4.20 -4.39 7.19
C GLY A 17 -4.08 -3.13 8.03
N TRP A 18 -3.05 -3.03 8.88
CA TRP A 18 -2.78 -1.82 9.65
C TRP A 18 -2.46 -0.61 8.78
N GLY A 19 -1.67 -0.81 7.72
CA GLY A 19 -1.39 0.24 6.75
C GLY A 19 -2.65 0.73 6.04
N LEU A 20 -3.54 -0.19 5.63
CA LEU A 20 -4.87 0.16 5.11
C LEU A 20 -5.67 0.99 6.12
N GLN A 21 -5.68 0.58 7.40
CA GLN A 21 -6.38 1.33 8.44
C GLN A 21 -5.84 2.75 8.57
N ALA A 22 -4.53 2.91 8.63
CA ALA A 22 -3.90 4.22 8.72
C ALA A 22 -4.21 5.09 7.49
N ALA A 23 -4.12 4.54 6.28
CA ALA A 23 -4.40 5.28 5.05
C ALA A 23 -5.84 5.79 5.05
N PHE A 24 -6.82 4.90 5.24
CA PHE A 24 -8.25 5.26 5.23
C PHE A 24 -8.71 6.01 6.49
N HIS A 25 -7.90 6.04 7.54
CA HIS A 25 -8.10 6.94 8.67
C HIS A 25 -7.63 8.37 8.33
N LEU A 26 -6.48 8.51 7.67
CA LEU A 26 -5.87 9.81 7.39
C LEU A 26 -6.50 10.51 6.18
N LEU A 27 -6.83 9.79 5.10
CA LEU A 27 -7.36 10.35 3.86
C LEU A 27 -8.54 11.31 4.05
N PRO A 28 -9.69 10.90 4.63
CA PRO A 28 -10.83 11.82 4.78
C PRO A 28 -10.54 12.98 5.75
N ARG A 29 -9.59 12.81 6.67
CA ARG A 29 -9.18 13.85 7.62
C ARG A 29 -8.28 14.91 6.95
N LEU A 30 -7.41 14.49 6.03
CA LEU A 30 -6.60 15.39 5.21
C LEU A 30 -7.49 16.21 4.28
N GLN A 31 -8.45 15.56 3.63
CA GLN A 31 -9.43 16.25 2.79
C GLN A 31 -10.24 17.28 3.58
N ALA A 32 -10.82 16.90 4.72
CA ALA A 32 -11.57 17.83 5.57
C ALA A 32 -10.70 19.00 6.06
N ALA A 33 -9.42 18.75 6.40
CA ALA A 33 -8.49 19.81 6.79
C ALA A 33 -8.18 20.76 5.62
N GLN A 34 -8.04 20.24 4.39
CA GLN A 34 -7.85 21.06 3.20
C GLN A 34 -9.09 21.91 2.88
N GLU A 35 -10.29 21.35 2.97
CA GLU A 35 -11.55 22.06 2.79
C GLU A 35 -11.69 23.22 3.80
N GLN A 36 -11.36 22.96 5.07
CA GLN A 36 -11.35 23.99 6.10
C GLN A 36 -10.32 25.09 5.81
N ARG A 37 -9.12 24.73 5.37
CA ARG A 37 -8.08 25.70 4.97
C ARG A 37 -8.55 26.58 3.82
N ALA A 38 -9.17 25.99 2.80
CA ALA A 38 -9.72 26.71 1.66
C ALA A 38 -10.82 27.70 2.09
N ALA A 39 -11.75 27.27 2.96
CA ALA A 39 -12.81 28.12 3.49
C ALA A 39 -12.27 29.32 4.30
N LEU A 40 -11.12 29.16 4.94
CA LEU A 40 -10.43 30.22 5.70
C LEU A 40 -9.51 31.09 4.84
N GLY A 41 -9.38 30.81 3.53
CA GLY A 41 -8.46 31.52 2.65
C GLY A 41 -6.99 31.34 3.04
N ALA A 42 -6.64 30.21 3.65
CA ALA A 42 -5.27 29.94 4.09
C ALA A 42 -4.33 29.81 2.90
N VAL A 43 -3.21 30.54 2.93
CA VAL A 43 -2.15 30.47 1.92
C VAL A 43 -1.25 29.27 2.18
N GLY A 44 -0.90 28.52 1.13
CA GLY A 44 0.03 27.39 1.20
C GLY A 44 -0.34 26.29 0.19
N PRO A 45 0.46 25.20 0.13
CA PRO A 45 0.20 24.11 -0.80
C PRO A 45 -1.09 23.38 -0.45
N ASP A 46 -1.74 22.82 -1.47
CA ASP A 46 -2.88 21.93 -1.30
C ASP A 46 -2.42 20.60 -0.69
N LEU A 47 -2.96 20.28 0.49
CA LEU A 47 -2.59 19.06 1.21
C LEU A 47 -2.89 17.78 0.43
N ASN A 48 -3.93 17.79 -0.40
CA ASN A 48 -4.34 16.66 -1.23
C ASN A 48 -3.39 16.45 -2.41
N GLU A 49 -2.73 17.52 -2.88
CA GLU A 49 -1.76 17.44 -3.97
C GLU A 49 -0.38 17.00 -3.47
N VAL A 50 0.05 17.51 -2.30
CA VAL A 50 1.41 17.27 -1.79
C VAL A 50 1.57 16.01 -0.93
N THR A 51 0.47 15.31 -0.62
CA THR A 51 0.47 14.05 0.15
C THR A 51 0.02 12.89 -0.71
N GLN A 52 0.83 11.82 -0.78
CA GLN A 52 0.52 10.63 -1.57
C GLN A 52 0.57 9.37 -0.70
N PHE A 53 -0.32 8.42 -0.97
CA PHE A 53 -0.40 7.15 -0.24
C PHE A 53 -0.09 5.98 -1.16
N GLY A 54 0.83 5.13 -0.70
CA GLY A 54 1.16 3.86 -1.33
C GLY A 54 0.83 2.74 -0.38
N ILE A 55 0.20 1.69 -0.88
CA ILE A 55 -0.30 0.61 -0.05
C ILE A 55 0.25 -0.71 -0.59
N VAL A 56 0.95 -1.44 0.26
CA VAL A 56 1.53 -2.75 -0.05
C VAL A 56 0.76 -3.80 0.74
N THR A 57 0.09 -4.72 0.06
CA THR A 57 -0.70 -5.77 0.71
C THR A 57 -0.23 -7.16 0.29
N PRO A 58 0.09 -8.05 1.23
CA PRO A 58 0.30 -9.46 0.91
C PRO A 58 -1.05 -10.14 0.63
N GLU A 59 -1.07 -11.12 -0.27
CA GLU A 59 -2.17 -12.07 -0.36
C GLU A 59 -1.82 -13.29 0.50
N SER A 60 -2.78 -13.70 1.34
CA SER A 60 -2.55 -14.76 2.32
C SER A 60 -2.61 -16.16 1.72
N LEU A 61 -3.23 -16.30 0.55
CA LEU A 61 -3.39 -17.56 -0.16
C LEU A 61 -2.38 -17.65 -1.32
N LEU A 62 -1.84 -18.85 -1.52
CA LEU A 62 -1.05 -19.15 -2.71
C LEU A 62 -1.97 -19.25 -3.93
N THR A 63 -1.44 -18.86 -5.09
CA THR A 63 -2.15 -19.07 -6.36
C THR A 63 -2.19 -20.55 -6.74
N ALA A 64 -3.01 -20.89 -7.75
CA ALA A 64 -3.03 -22.22 -8.35
C ALA A 64 -1.69 -22.66 -9.00
N GLY A 65 -0.66 -21.80 -9.03
CA GLY A 65 0.70 -22.13 -9.47
C GLY A 65 1.72 -22.18 -8.33
N SER A 66 1.27 -22.31 -7.07
CA SER A 66 2.11 -22.22 -5.87
C SER A 66 2.94 -20.94 -5.83
N GLN A 67 2.36 -19.81 -6.26
CA GLN A 67 3.02 -18.51 -6.18
C GLN A 67 2.52 -17.76 -4.95
N ALA A 68 3.46 -17.19 -4.20
CA ALA A 68 3.17 -16.13 -3.26
C ALA A 68 3.01 -14.82 -4.03
N GLN A 69 2.11 -13.95 -3.56
CA GLN A 69 1.80 -12.73 -4.29
C GLN A 69 1.53 -11.56 -3.34
N PHE A 70 1.87 -10.36 -3.79
CA PHE A 70 1.54 -9.11 -3.11
C PHE A 70 1.14 -8.04 -4.13
N ASN A 71 0.31 -7.11 -3.69
CA ASN A 71 -0.25 -6.07 -4.52
C ASN A 71 0.23 -4.70 -4.05
N LEU A 72 0.36 -3.79 -5.00
CA LEU A 72 0.64 -2.38 -4.79
C LEU A 72 -0.58 -1.57 -5.20
N TYR A 73 -1.02 -0.66 -4.35
CA TYR A 73 -2.15 0.22 -4.60
C TYR A 73 -1.84 1.67 -4.24
N CYS A 74 -2.63 2.55 -4.81
CA CYS A 74 -2.92 3.88 -4.28
C CYS A 74 -4.41 3.96 -3.95
N PRO A 75 -4.83 4.84 -3.02
CA PRO A 75 -6.23 5.22 -2.91
C PRO A 75 -6.74 5.80 -4.24
N LEU A 76 -8.04 5.72 -4.47
CA LEU A 76 -8.68 6.47 -5.56
C LEU A 76 -8.67 7.97 -5.23
N ASP A 77 -8.28 8.78 -6.21
CA ASP A 77 -8.09 10.23 -6.04
C ASP A 77 -9.42 10.94 -5.67
N ASP A 78 -10.55 10.47 -6.22
CA ASP A 78 -11.90 11.04 -6.03
C ASP A 78 -12.79 10.16 -5.13
N ALA A 79 -12.19 9.40 -4.20
CA ALA A 79 -12.98 8.58 -3.27
C ALA A 79 -13.75 9.47 -2.29
N ASP A 80 -15.08 9.54 -2.44
CA ASP A 80 -15.96 10.18 -1.45
C ASP A 80 -16.05 9.30 -0.19
N LEU A 81 -15.07 9.49 0.69
CA LEU A 81 -14.95 8.75 1.94
C LEU A 81 -15.56 9.56 3.08
N PRO A 82 -16.64 9.09 3.71
CA PRO A 82 -17.22 9.81 4.84
C PRO A 82 -16.22 9.87 6.01
N PRO A 83 -16.35 10.86 6.91
CA PRO A 83 -15.70 10.83 8.20
C PRO A 83 -15.98 9.49 8.89
N PHE A 84 -14.95 8.90 9.49
CA PHE A 84 -15.00 7.60 10.17
C PHE A 84 -15.27 6.38 9.25
N PHE A 85 -15.06 6.51 7.94
CA PHE A 85 -15.23 5.40 6.98
C PHE A 85 -14.57 4.10 7.44
N ILE A 86 -13.29 4.18 7.83
CA ILE A 86 -12.52 2.98 8.18
C ILE A 86 -13.01 2.35 9.49
N GLU A 87 -13.39 3.16 10.48
CA GLU A 87 -13.94 2.69 11.75
C GLU A 87 -15.26 1.94 11.52
N GLN A 88 -16.12 2.43 10.62
CA GLN A 88 -17.35 1.74 10.21
C GLN A 88 -17.05 0.44 9.45
N ALA A 89 -16.12 0.48 8.49
CA ALA A 89 -15.71 -0.71 7.75
C ALA A 89 -15.19 -1.79 8.72
N MET A 90 -14.37 -1.40 9.69
CA MET A 90 -13.84 -2.29 10.73
C MET A 90 -14.91 -2.86 11.65
N ALA A 91 -15.91 -2.06 12.05
CA ALA A 91 -17.01 -2.50 12.90
C ALA A 91 -17.90 -3.55 12.21
N ASN A 92 -17.99 -3.49 10.88
CA ASN A 92 -18.81 -4.38 10.07
C ASN A 92 -18.03 -5.56 9.47
N LEU A 93 -16.76 -5.77 9.84
CA LEU A 93 -15.96 -6.88 9.31
C LEU A 93 -16.52 -8.22 9.77
N VAL A 94 -16.91 -9.04 8.80
CA VAL A 94 -17.19 -10.45 9.01
C VAL A 94 -15.90 -11.22 8.77
N ILE A 95 -15.40 -11.89 9.81
CA ILE A 95 -14.20 -12.74 9.73
C ILE A 95 -14.68 -14.18 9.85
N ASP A 96 -14.68 -14.90 8.73
CA ASP A 96 -14.94 -16.34 8.74
C ASP A 96 -13.73 -17.07 9.35
N SER A 97 -13.93 -17.68 10.53
CA SER A 97 -12.87 -18.38 11.26
C SER A 97 -12.56 -19.76 10.69
N ASP A 98 -13.56 -20.41 10.08
CA ASP A 98 -13.51 -21.85 9.83
C ASP A 98 -12.81 -22.16 8.51
N SER A 99 -12.99 -21.31 7.49
CA SER A 99 -12.31 -21.42 6.20
C SER A 99 -10.85 -20.92 6.21
N LEU A 100 -10.43 -20.26 7.29
CA LEU A 100 -9.14 -19.53 7.40
C LEU A 100 -8.33 -19.91 8.64
N ALA A 101 -8.49 -21.15 9.13
CA ALA A 101 -7.82 -21.62 10.33
C ALA A 101 -6.28 -21.59 10.24
N GLY A 102 -5.72 -21.66 9.03
CA GLY A 102 -4.27 -21.61 8.80
C GLY A 102 -3.65 -20.22 8.92
N LEU A 103 -4.45 -19.17 9.07
CA LEU A 103 -4.00 -17.78 9.22
C LEU A 103 -3.95 -17.36 10.68
N THR A 104 -3.11 -16.38 10.99
CA THR A 104 -3.19 -15.63 12.24
C THR A 104 -4.44 -14.75 12.27
N GLN A 105 -4.86 -14.32 13.47
CA GLN A 105 -5.99 -13.40 13.59
C GLN A 105 -5.73 -12.07 12.87
N SER A 106 -4.48 -11.58 12.88
CA SER A 106 -4.11 -10.34 12.22
C SER A 106 -4.17 -10.47 10.69
N GLU A 107 -3.72 -11.59 10.13
CA GLU A 107 -3.84 -11.87 8.69
C GLU A 107 -5.29 -12.00 8.24
N ARG A 108 -6.13 -12.73 8.99
CA ARG A 108 -7.57 -12.83 8.69
C ARG A 108 -8.24 -11.46 8.65
N ARG A 109 -7.92 -10.61 9.65
CA ARG A 109 -8.46 -9.25 9.72
C ARG A 109 -7.95 -8.37 8.59
N ALA A 110 -6.66 -8.45 8.27
CA ALA A 110 -6.06 -7.70 7.17
C ALA A 110 -6.69 -8.07 5.83
N MET A 111 -6.91 -9.37 5.59
CA MET A 111 -7.56 -9.87 4.38
C MET A 111 -9.02 -9.42 4.29
N ALA A 112 -9.80 -9.57 5.37
CA ALA A 112 -11.19 -9.11 5.42
C ALA A 112 -11.30 -7.60 5.17
N LEU A 113 -10.42 -6.82 5.79
CA LEU A 113 -10.37 -5.38 5.58
C LEU A 113 -9.97 -5.02 4.15
N GLY A 114 -8.94 -5.68 3.60
CA GLY A 114 -8.50 -5.48 2.23
C GLY A 114 -9.64 -5.71 1.23
N ASN A 115 -10.48 -6.72 1.45
CA ASN A 115 -11.68 -6.96 0.63
C ASN A 115 -12.73 -5.87 0.81
N ALA A 116 -12.99 -5.43 2.05
CA ALA A 116 -13.98 -4.40 2.35
C ALA A 116 -13.65 -3.03 1.71
N VAL A 117 -12.36 -2.71 1.58
CA VAL A 117 -11.91 -1.42 1.03
C VAL A 117 -11.42 -1.51 -0.42
N ARG A 118 -11.51 -2.68 -1.06
CA ARG A 118 -10.92 -2.93 -2.39
C ARG A 118 -11.45 -2.00 -3.47
N SER A 119 -12.72 -1.61 -3.41
CA SER A 119 -13.34 -0.67 -4.36
C SER A 119 -12.80 0.76 -4.26
N PHE A 120 -12.05 1.09 -3.19
CA PHE A 120 -11.44 2.40 -2.97
C PHE A 120 -9.93 2.41 -3.28
N LEU A 121 -9.42 1.31 -3.84
CA LEU A 121 -8.02 1.13 -4.18
C LEU A 121 -7.85 1.04 -5.70
N ARG A 122 -6.89 1.79 -6.22
CA ARG A 122 -6.39 1.68 -7.60
C ARG A 122 -5.09 0.88 -7.60
N PRO A 123 -5.00 -0.25 -8.32
CA PRO A 123 -3.73 -0.96 -8.46
C PRO A 123 -2.72 -0.09 -9.22
N ILE A 124 -1.46 -0.11 -8.79
CA ILE A 124 -0.36 0.61 -9.48
C ILE A 124 0.55 -0.32 -10.28
N THR A 125 0.21 -1.60 -10.38
CA THR A 125 0.94 -2.57 -11.20
C THR A 125 0.45 -2.54 -12.65
N PHE A 126 1.31 -2.99 -13.57
CA PHE A 126 0.96 -3.13 -14.98
C PHE A 126 -0.23 -4.10 -15.14
N ASP A 127 -1.29 -3.65 -15.82
CA ASP A 127 -2.56 -4.38 -15.98
C ASP A 127 -3.23 -4.85 -14.68
N GLY A 128 -2.90 -4.22 -13.55
CA GLY A 128 -3.42 -4.60 -12.23
C GLY A 128 -2.97 -5.98 -11.75
N GLN A 129 -1.93 -6.56 -12.36
CA GLN A 129 -1.44 -7.89 -12.00
C GLN A 129 -0.66 -7.85 -10.68
N PRO A 130 -0.81 -8.84 -9.80
CA PRO A 130 -0.02 -8.91 -8.58
C PRO A 130 1.46 -9.16 -8.89
N LEU A 131 2.33 -8.74 -7.97
CA LEU A 131 3.74 -9.14 -7.99
C LEU A 131 3.86 -10.52 -7.36
N THR A 132 4.49 -11.45 -8.07
CA THR A 132 4.52 -12.87 -7.68
C THR A 132 5.94 -13.40 -7.52
N GLY A 133 6.10 -14.42 -6.68
CA GLY A 133 7.33 -15.21 -6.58
C GLY A 133 7.03 -16.65 -6.12
N PRO A 134 7.98 -17.57 -6.30
CA PRO A 134 7.77 -18.98 -6.00
C PRO A 134 7.60 -19.22 -4.50
N ALA A 135 6.57 -19.98 -4.12
CA ALA A 135 6.42 -20.41 -2.73
C ALA A 135 7.33 -21.60 -2.42
N THR A 136 7.89 -21.60 -1.21
CA THR A 136 8.83 -22.61 -0.73
C THR A 136 8.13 -23.68 0.11
N GLY A 137 8.25 -24.94 -0.32
CA GLY A 137 7.98 -26.09 0.53
C GLY A 137 6.54 -26.64 0.54
N MET A 138 5.77 -26.48 -0.53
CA MET A 138 4.61 -27.35 -0.84
C MET A 138 4.50 -27.50 -2.35
N SER A 139 4.45 -28.74 -2.85
CA SER A 139 4.13 -28.96 -4.26
C SER A 139 2.64 -28.72 -4.50
N LEU A 140 2.27 -28.30 -5.71
CA LEU A 140 0.87 -28.09 -6.07
C LEU A 140 0.04 -29.38 -5.87
N ALA A 141 0.67 -30.55 -6.02
CA ALA A 141 0.05 -31.85 -5.78
C ALA A 141 -0.33 -32.06 -4.31
N ASP A 142 0.48 -31.57 -3.37
CA ASP A 142 0.20 -31.68 -1.93
C ASP A 142 -0.98 -30.79 -1.51
N VAL A 143 -1.09 -29.61 -2.14
CA VAL A 143 -2.19 -28.66 -1.90
C VAL A 143 -3.50 -29.20 -2.45
N GLN A 144 -3.50 -29.72 -3.69
CA GLN A 144 -4.69 -30.27 -4.33
C GLN A 144 -5.17 -31.57 -3.65
N ALA A 145 -4.25 -32.38 -3.12
CA ALA A 145 -4.59 -33.62 -2.42
C ALA A 145 -5.27 -33.40 -1.05
N GLN A 146 -5.07 -32.24 -0.41
CA GLN A 146 -5.60 -31.96 0.93
C GLN A 146 -6.98 -31.27 0.94
N GLY A 147 -7.52 -30.87 -0.22
CA GLY A 147 -8.80 -30.16 -0.32
C GLY A 147 -8.87 -28.86 0.49
N SER A 148 -7.72 -28.37 0.97
CA SER A 148 -7.58 -27.24 1.88
C SER A 148 -6.83 -26.11 1.17
N PRO A 149 -7.18 -24.84 1.42
CA PRO A 149 -6.48 -23.70 0.85
C PRO A 149 -5.01 -23.69 1.29
N ALA A 150 -4.10 -23.45 0.34
CA ALA A 150 -2.68 -23.27 0.65
C ALA A 150 -2.37 -21.83 1.02
N TYR A 151 -1.66 -21.67 2.14
CA TYR A 151 -1.32 -20.38 2.71
C TYR A 151 0.12 -20.00 2.39
N ALA A 152 0.32 -18.73 2.07
CA ALA A 152 1.65 -18.18 1.88
C ALA A 152 2.39 -18.11 3.21
N LYS A 153 3.69 -18.44 3.21
CA LYS A 153 4.56 -18.24 4.37
C LYS A 153 5.27 -16.89 4.26
N ARG A 154 5.72 -16.40 5.42
CA ARG A 154 6.57 -15.19 5.49
C ARG A 154 7.80 -15.28 4.57
N SER A 155 8.45 -16.44 4.50
CA SER A 155 9.60 -16.66 3.60
C SER A 155 9.24 -16.48 2.13
N ASP A 156 8.05 -16.93 1.73
CA ASP A 156 7.60 -16.87 0.34
C ASP A 156 7.38 -15.41 -0.09
N LEU A 157 6.71 -14.61 0.75
CA LEU A 157 6.53 -13.18 0.50
C LEU A 157 7.85 -12.41 0.50
N PHE A 158 8.78 -12.77 1.39
CA PHE A 158 10.10 -12.14 1.42
C PHE A 158 10.88 -12.40 0.12
N VAL A 159 10.86 -13.64 -0.39
CA VAL A 159 11.49 -14.00 -1.67
C VAL A 159 10.82 -13.27 -2.83
N ALA A 160 9.48 -13.31 -2.92
CA ALA A 160 8.74 -12.59 -3.96
C ALA A 160 9.06 -11.09 -3.97
N ALA A 161 9.20 -10.47 -2.80
CA ALA A 161 9.54 -9.05 -2.69
C ALA A 161 11.01 -8.75 -3.04
N LEU A 162 11.94 -9.68 -2.79
CA LEU A 162 13.33 -9.54 -3.25
C LEU A 162 13.43 -9.61 -4.77
N GLU A 163 12.74 -10.56 -5.40
CA GLU A 163 12.73 -10.74 -6.85
C GLU A 163 12.09 -9.54 -7.56
N ASN A 164 11.00 -9.02 -7.01
CA ASN A 164 10.26 -7.90 -7.59
C ASN A 164 10.70 -6.53 -7.05
N GLY A 165 11.73 -6.45 -6.19
CA GLY A 165 12.05 -5.25 -5.43
C GLY A 165 12.37 -4.03 -6.30
N ALA A 166 13.06 -4.23 -7.43
CA ALA A 166 13.36 -3.14 -8.37
C ALA A 166 12.10 -2.63 -9.09
N LEU A 167 11.24 -3.54 -9.53
CA LEU A 167 9.98 -3.18 -10.18
C LEU A 167 9.03 -2.48 -9.20
N ALA A 168 8.85 -3.04 -8.00
CA ALA A 168 8.05 -2.44 -6.94
C ALA A 168 8.54 -1.04 -6.58
N ALA A 169 9.86 -0.85 -6.45
CA ALA A 169 10.44 0.46 -6.17
C ALA A 169 10.14 1.48 -7.29
N ARG A 170 10.27 1.09 -8.56
CA ARG A 170 9.95 1.99 -9.69
C ARG A 170 8.49 2.37 -9.77
N LEU A 171 7.58 1.42 -9.53
CA LEU A 171 6.15 1.70 -9.48
C LEU A 171 5.82 2.65 -8.32
N LEU A 172 6.35 2.37 -7.12
CA LEU A 172 6.14 3.22 -5.95
C LEU A 172 6.75 4.62 -6.14
N GLU A 173 7.92 4.74 -6.78
CA GLU A 173 8.54 6.02 -7.11
C GLU A 173 7.65 6.83 -8.06
N MET A 174 7.18 6.23 -9.15
CA MET A 174 6.31 6.86 -10.16
C MET A 174 4.97 7.32 -9.59
N HIS A 175 4.44 6.65 -8.56
CA HIS A 175 3.11 6.97 -8.03
C HIS A 175 3.14 7.75 -6.70
N LEU A 176 4.22 7.68 -5.93
CA LEU A 176 4.31 8.27 -4.59
C LEU A 176 5.35 9.37 -4.46
N VAL A 177 6.41 9.30 -5.25
CA VAL A 177 7.57 10.20 -5.14
C VAL A 177 7.66 11.12 -6.35
N ASP A 178 6.77 10.95 -7.35
CA ASP A 178 6.83 11.64 -8.64
C ASP A 178 7.08 13.15 -8.46
N PRO A 179 8.25 13.64 -8.92
CA PRO A 179 8.65 15.03 -8.90
C PRO A 179 8.07 15.82 -10.10
N VAL A 180 6.88 15.48 -10.59
CA VAL A 180 6.22 16.25 -11.66
C VAL A 180 4.80 16.68 -11.25
N ARG A 181 4.29 16.24 -10.10
CA ARG A 181 2.92 16.55 -9.62
C ARG A 181 2.83 17.86 -8.81
N ASN A 182 1.79 18.63 -9.16
CA ASN A 182 1.40 19.99 -8.76
C ASN A 182 1.91 20.52 -7.40
N ASP A 183 2.86 21.47 -7.46
CA ASP A 183 3.04 22.51 -6.44
C ASP A 183 3.34 23.83 -7.19
N ASN A 184 2.49 24.85 -7.02
CA ASN A 184 2.71 26.19 -7.58
C ASN A 184 3.28 27.09 -6.47
N LEU A 185 4.50 26.84 -6.00
CA LEU A 185 5.15 27.69 -5.00
C LEU A 185 6.60 28.04 -5.33
N ALA A 186 7.10 29.05 -4.60
CA ALA A 186 8.13 29.99 -5.00
C ALA A 186 9.45 29.37 -5.51
N PRO A 187 10.08 29.94 -6.57
CA PRO A 187 11.35 29.50 -7.13
C PRO A 187 12.55 29.39 -6.17
N ASP A 188 12.39 29.86 -4.93
CA ASP A 188 13.45 30.02 -3.94
C ASP A 188 13.28 29.12 -2.69
N ASP A 189 12.40 28.11 -2.68
CA ASP A 189 12.29 27.13 -1.57
C ASP A 189 13.45 26.11 -1.66
N PRO A 190 14.53 26.24 -0.84
CA PRO A 190 15.72 25.42 -0.98
C PRO A 190 15.57 24.01 -0.39
N PHE A 191 14.38 23.63 0.10
CA PHE A 191 14.19 22.45 0.95
C PHE A 191 13.04 21.52 0.54
N VAL A 192 12.65 21.48 -0.74
CA VAL A 192 11.61 20.56 -1.19
C VAL A 192 12.16 19.13 -1.32
N GLN A 193 12.37 18.47 -0.17
CA GLN A 193 12.68 17.05 -0.06
C GLN A 193 11.38 16.27 0.18
N THR A 194 11.08 15.30 -0.68
CA THR A 194 10.01 14.33 -0.41
C THR A 194 10.38 13.51 0.83
N THR A 195 9.56 13.59 1.88
CA THR A 195 9.72 12.75 3.07
C THR A 195 8.90 11.47 2.89
N LEU A 196 9.55 10.32 3.00
CA LEU A 196 8.91 9.01 3.00
C LEU A 196 8.58 8.57 4.43
N TYR A 197 7.29 8.49 4.75
CA TYR A 197 6.77 7.91 5.98
C TYR A 197 6.41 6.45 5.75
N VAL A 198 6.89 5.54 6.61
CA VAL A 198 6.58 4.11 6.52
C VAL A 198 5.66 3.71 7.67
N VAL A 199 4.45 3.29 7.36
CA VAL A 199 3.47 2.77 8.31
C VAL A 199 3.37 1.27 8.11
N ALA A 200 3.96 0.50 9.03
CA ALA A 200 4.05 -0.94 8.87
C ALA A 200 3.78 -1.72 10.16
N PRO A 201 2.93 -2.76 10.14
CA PRO A 201 2.69 -3.63 11.27
C PRO A 201 3.79 -4.70 11.39
N LEU A 202 4.44 -4.79 12.55
CA LEU A 202 5.36 -5.89 12.85
C LEU A 202 4.65 -7.16 13.33
N TYR A 203 3.37 -7.06 13.69
CA TYR A 203 2.53 -8.17 14.18
C TYR A 203 1.68 -8.83 13.08
N GLU A 204 1.75 -8.36 11.84
CA GLU A 204 1.17 -9.02 10.66
C GLU A 204 2.33 -9.70 9.89
N PRO A 205 2.55 -11.01 10.07
CA PRO A 205 3.77 -11.67 9.62
C PRO A 205 4.04 -11.54 8.10
N LEU A 206 3.01 -11.67 7.27
CA LEU A 206 3.15 -11.54 5.81
C LEU A 206 3.48 -10.11 5.39
N ALA A 207 2.81 -9.12 5.97
CA ALA A 207 3.07 -7.71 5.65
C ALA A 207 4.46 -7.29 6.13
N ALA A 208 4.88 -7.75 7.31
CA ALA A 208 6.20 -7.51 7.86
C ALA A 208 7.33 -8.06 6.98
N ALA A 209 7.07 -9.15 6.24
CA ALA A 209 8.03 -9.72 5.29
C ALA A 209 8.36 -8.77 4.12
N LEU A 210 7.39 -7.92 3.73
CA LEU A 210 7.51 -7.04 2.56
C LEU A 210 8.25 -5.74 2.87
N ILE A 211 8.33 -5.32 4.13
CA ILE A 211 8.83 -4.00 4.54
C ILE A 211 10.26 -3.79 4.02
N TRP A 212 11.21 -4.62 4.45
CA TRP A 212 12.62 -4.38 4.18
C TRP A 212 13.00 -4.52 2.71
N PRO A 213 12.56 -5.55 1.97
CA PRO A 213 12.84 -5.63 0.54
C PRO A 213 12.31 -4.42 -0.24
N THR A 214 11.10 -3.95 0.09
CA THR A 214 10.46 -2.81 -0.59
C THR A 214 11.19 -1.50 -0.28
N VAL A 215 11.45 -1.21 1.01
CA VAL A 215 12.14 0.02 1.44
C VAL A 215 13.59 0.05 0.93
N ALA A 216 14.28 -1.10 0.93
CA ALA A 216 15.62 -1.18 0.37
C ALA A 216 15.63 -0.92 -1.15
N GLY A 217 14.61 -1.39 -1.87
CA GLY A 217 14.41 -1.07 -3.28
C GLY A 217 14.27 0.44 -3.53
N LEU A 218 13.40 1.11 -2.76
CA LEU A 218 13.20 2.57 -2.84
C LEU A 218 14.47 3.35 -2.54
N LYS A 219 15.22 2.96 -1.50
CA LYS A 219 16.50 3.61 -1.16
C LYS A 219 17.53 3.50 -2.28
N ARG A 220 17.57 2.36 -2.99
CA ARG A 220 18.45 2.18 -4.15
C ARG A 220 18.00 3.00 -5.36
N ALA A 221 16.70 3.05 -5.62
CA ALA A 221 16.13 3.82 -6.73
C ALA A 221 16.41 5.32 -6.60
N GLY A 222 16.28 5.89 -5.39
CA GLY A 222 16.56 7.30 -5.11
C GLY A 222 18.05 7.68 -4.98
N SER A 223 18.99 6.73 -5.18
CA SER A 223 20.44 6.98 -5.14
C SER A 223 21.12 6.97 -6.51
N GLY A 224 20.32 6.81 -7.58
CA GLY A 224 20.78 6.79 -8.97
C GLY A 224 20.63 8.13 -9.68
#